data_AF-A0A9X1V025-F1
#
_entry.id   AF-A0A9X1V025-F1
#
_cell.length_a   1.000
_cell.length_b   1.000
_cell.length_c   1.000
_cell.angle_alpha   90.00
_cell.angle_beta   90.00
_cell.angle_gamma   90.00
#
_symmetry.space_group_name_H-M   'P 1'
#
loop_
_entity.id
_entity.type
_entity.pdbx_description
1 polymer ?
#
loop_
_entity_poly.entity_id
_entity_poly.type
_entity_poly.pdbx_seq_one_letter_code
_entity_poly.pdbx_strand_id
1 'polypeptide(L)'
;MKSTLSILLGFLLVLLASCSTDDESIPPQEPAPQPSNSAVEFGDDITLFENSGSLEVKLEFSKPAIKDGLIQIAIAIPEGLNFYTMPSAANKIITINVEEGESNASFSIVPENDNVIKGMKDILFDLNAVSEGFIMGEKKTLAVELIDDELYGKPKSFETITGNWKVKNTYTYTPEGRIHKIEWRKETPNLLTGTETYYYWYGKIARINYNENHDEYFYWDGDIIRSSEIIQNGIKTSFSEYNYNEEGNIGSKHVYYQDPNGGYKESFVYSYLYFPDGNLRLQITFIPDNSIDGYAVISQRYHDNYLDKPNWFPVNEIVPSLAAQKNLPGSYRILENGVDLSYSFTYQFDTEGKAVKRETNGETTTYTYY
;
A
#
# COMPACT_ATOMS: atom_id res chain seq x y z
N MET A 1 14.74 14.49 -61.09
CA MET A 1 15.23 14.89 -62.44
C MET A 1 15.37 16.41 -62.45
N LYS A 2 16.60 16.92 -62.70
CA LYS A 2 17.02 18.32 -62.99
C LYS A 2 16.81 19.34 -61.83
N SER A 3 17.83 19.91 -61.18
CA SER A 3 18.99 20.75 -61.61
C SER A 3 18.62 22.17 -62.04
N THR A 4 19.11 23.17 -61.28
CA THR A 4 19.73 24.47 -61.67
C THR A 4 20.23 25.14 -60.36
N LEU A 5 21.51 25.47 -60.10
CA LEU A 5 22.57 26.23 -60.78
C LEU A 5 22.29 27.75 -60.89
N SER A 6 22.95 28.54 -60.04
CA SER A 6 23.33 29.94 -60.32
C SER A 6 24.67 30.27 -59.67
N ILE A 7 25.65 30.54 -60.52
CA ILE A 7 26.97 31.12 -60.25
C ILE A 7 26.85 32.63 -60.48
N LEU A 8 27.46 33.48 -59.65
CA LEU A 8 28.01 34.74 -60.13
C LEU A 8 29.33 35.07 -59.43
N LEU A 9 30.30 35.37 -60.27
CA LEU A 9 31.71 35.64 -60.07
C LEU A 9 31.91 37.17 -60.15
N GLY A 10 32.79 37.77 -59.34
CA GLY A 10 32.95 39.23 -59.35
C GLY A 10 34.21 39.78 -58.70
N PHE A 11 35.35 39.56 -59.37
CA PHE A 11 36.53 40.41 -59.52
C PHE A 11 37.31 41.01 -58.32
N LEU A 12 38.59 40.65 -58.36
CA LEU A 12 39.82 41.13 -57.72
C LEU A 12 40.35 42.43 -58.36
N LEU A 13 40.95 43.33 -57.58
CA LEU A 13 42.24 44.04 -57.78
C LEU A 13 42.29 45.32 -56.89
N VAL A 14 43.37 45.88 -56.31
CA VAL A 14 44.75 45.51 -55.89
C VAL A 14 45.52 46.86 -55.74
N LEU A 15 46.30 47.01 -54.65
CA LEU A 15 47.44 47.94 -54.39
C LEU A 15 47.14 49.44 -54.12
N LEU A 16 47.88 50.21 -53.31
CA LEU A 16 49.07 50.10 -52.43
C LEU A 16 49.14 51.40 -51.57
N ALA A 17 49.49 51.35 -50.28
CA ALA A 17 50.78 51.73 -49.66
C ALA A 17 50.71 52.95 -48.70
N SER A 18 51.23 52.77 -47.47
CA SER A 18 52.34 53.54 -46.86
C SER A 18 52.13 53.98 -45.39
N CYS A 19 53.08 53.56 -44.53
CA CYS A 19 53.62 54.16 -43.28
C CYS A 19 52.65 54.54 -42.14
N SER A 20 52.99 54.46 -40.86
CA SER A 20 54.11 53.97 -40.06
C SER A 20 53.72 54.32 -38.62
N THR A 21 53.84 53.41 -37.65
CA THR A 21 54.27 53.74 -36.28
C THR A 21 54.39 52.43 -35.50
N ASP A 22 55.54 52.28 -34.87
CA ASP A 22 55.78 51.33 -33.79
C ASP A 22 54.66 51.46 -32.75
N ASP A 23 53.95 50.37 -32.53
CA ASP A 23 53.25 50.13 -31.28
C ASP A 23 53.50 48.66 -30.95
N GLU A 24 54.23 48.41 -29.87
CA GLU A 24 54.33 47.08 -29.27
C GLU A 24 52.91 46.66 -28.87
N SER A 25 52.23 45.94 -29.77
CA SER A 25 50.98 45.27 -29.44
C SER A 25 51.30 44.14 -28.47
N ILE A 26 51.17 44.43 -27.18
CA ILE A 26 51.03 43.40 -26.14
C ILE A 26 49.95 42.43 -26.65
N PRO A 27 50.23 41.12 -26.80
CA PRO A 27 49.20 40.18 -27.22
C PRO A 27 48.01 40.33 -26.27
N PRO A 28 46.75 40.26 -26.75
CA PRO A 28 45.60 40.25 -25.87
C PRO A 28 45.83 39.12 -24.87
N GLN A 29 46.06 39.47 -23.61
CA GLN A 29 46.16 38.49 -22.55
C GLN A 29 44.78 37.82 -22.53
N GLU A 30 44.70 36.58 -23.02
CA GLU A 30 43.49 35.77 -22.86
C GLU A 30 43.09 35.91 -21.40
N PRO A 31 41.85 36.37 -21.10
CA PRO A 31 41.42 36.45 -19.72
C PRO A 31 41.62 35.06 -19.12
N ALA A 32 42.44 34.98 -18.07
CA ALA A 32 42.73 33.73 -17.39
C ALA A 32 41.39 33.02 -17.15
N PRO A 33 41.27 31.71 -17.46
CA PRO A 33 40.00 31.00 -17.32
C PRO A 33 39.49 31.22 -15.90
N GLN A 34 38.41 31.99 -15.79
CA GLN A 34 37.76 32.23 -14.51
C GLN A 34 37.35 30.85 -13.98
N PRO A 35 37.70 30.50 -12.73
CA PRO A 35 37.26 29.24 -12.16
C PRO A 35 35.72 29.24 -12.20
N SER A 36 35.14 28.39 -13.03
CA SER A 36 33.68 28.22 -13.03
C SER A 36 33.24 27.66 -11.67
N ASN A 37 32.04 27.99 -11.20
CA ASN A 37 31.53 27.40 -9.97
C ASN A 37 31.29 25.89 -10.15
N SER A 38 31.34 25.14 -9.05
CA SER A 38 30.94 23.74 -9.06
C SER A 38 29.42 23.61 -8.91
N ALA A 39 28.76 22.84 -9.79
CA ALA A 39 27.32 22.63 -9.69
C ALA A 39 27.03 21.49 -8.72
N VAL A 40 26.08 21.70 -7.80
CA VAL A 40 25.65 20.74 -6.77
C VAL A 40 24.25 20.23 -7.09
N GLU A 41 24.04 18.93 -7.09
CA GLU A 41 22.72 18.34 -7.33
C GLU A 41 22.49 17.03 -6.57
N PHE A 42 21.22 16.69 -6.38
CA PHE A 42 20.79 15.40 -5.82
C PHE A 42 20.86 14.28 -6.85
N GLY A 43 20.95 13.05 -6.37
CA GLY A 43 20.75 11.83 -7.15
C GLY A 43 19.28 11.48 -7.38
N ASP A 44 19.01 10.21 -7.66
CA ASP A 44 17.65 9.66 -7.83
C ASP A 44 16.83 9.66 -6.54
N ASP A 45 15.50 9.71 -6.71
CA ASP A 45 14.56 9.56 -5.58
C ASP A 45 14.78 8.19 -4.94
N ILE A 46 14.56 8.11 -3.63
CA ILE A 46 14.97 6.96 -2.84
C ILE A 46 13.78 6.39 -2.09
N THR A 47 13.71 5.06 -1.99
CA THR A 47 12.82 4.37 -1.06
C THR A 47 13.63 3.90 0.15
N LEU A 48 13.13 4.19 1.35
CA LEU A 48 13.80 3.92 2.61
C LEU A 48 12.85 3.19 3.57
N PHE A 49 13.20 1.99 4.03
CA PHE A 49 12.43 1.32 5.08
C PHE A 49 12.73 1.91 6.45
N GLU A 50 11.72 2.05 7.29
CA GLU A 50 11.88 2.60 8.64
C GLU A 50 12.86 1.75 9.50
N ASN A 51 12.87 0.44 9.30
CA ASN A 51 13.79 -0.50 9.96
C ASN A 51 15.20 -0.62 9.33
N SER A 52 15.52 0.11 8.25
CA SER A 52 16.77 -0.08 7.51
C SER A 52 17.99 0.60 8.17
N GLY A 53 17.79 1.39 9.23
CA GLY A 53 18.85 2.13 9.89
C GLY A 53 19.21 3.41 9.15
N SER A 54 20.50 3.78 9.15
CA SER A 54 20.98 5.02 8.54
C SER A 54 21.20 4.86 7.04
N LEU A 55 20.62 5.77 6.24
CA LEU A 55 20.87 5.88 4.80
C LEU A 55 21.70 7.15 4.50
N GLU A 56 22.82 6.99 3.80
CA GLU A 56 23.58 8.12 3.28
C GLU A 56 22.96 8.64 1.96
N VAL A 57 22.72 9.95 1.91
CA VAL A 57 22.32 10.68 0.71
C VAL A 57 23.51 11.48 0.21
N LYS A 58 23.91 11.21 -1.03
CA LYS A 58 25.05 11.86 -1.68
C LYS A 58 24.59 12.98 -2.61
N LEU A 59 25.27 14.12 -2.53
CA LEU A 59 25.20 15.24 -3.44
C LEU A 59 26.39 15.17 -4.38
N GLU A 60 26.14 15.10 -5.68
CA GLU A 60 27.21 15.05 -6.68
C GLU A 60 27.61 16.45 -7.10
N PHE A 61 28.91 16.66 -7.29
CA PHE A 61 29.44 17.91 -7.82
C PHE A 61 29.86 17.73 -9.28
N SER A 62 29.57 18.71 -10.14
CA SER A 62 30.01 18.67 -11.54
C SER A 62 31.53 18.71 -11.70
N LYS A 63 32.25 19.16 -10.66
CA LYS A 63 33.70 19.14 -10.52
C LYS A 63 34.10 19.34 -9.05
N PRO A 64 35.36 19.06 -8.67
CA PRO A 64 35.82 19.33 -7.31
C PRO A 64 35.56 20.76 -6.84
N ALA A 65 35.25 20.92 -5.55
CA ALA A 65 35.07 22.20 -4.89
C ALA A 65 36.32 23.07 -5.08
N ILE A 66 36.14 24.30 -5.52
CA ILE A 66 37.26 25.22 -5.82
C ILE A 66 37.72 26.02 -4.59
N LYS A 67 36.96 25.93 -3.49
CA LYS A 67 37.25 26.50 -2.18
C LYS A 67 36.29 25.90 -1.15
N ASP A 68 36.60 26.08 0.13
CA ASP A 68 35.69 25.72 1.22
C ASP A 68 34.33 26.43 1.09
N GLY A 69 33.26 25.74 1.48
CA GLY A 69 31.92 26.27 1.38
C GLY A 69 30.86 25.57 2.22
N LEU A 70 29.62 26.02 2.04
CA LEU A 70 28.44 25.53 2.73
C LEU A 70 27.34 25.19 1.74
N ILE A 71 26.69 24.05 1.98
CA ILE A 71 25.46 23.65 1.31
C ILE A 71 24.34 23.61 2.35
N GLN A 72 23.20 24.24 2.04
CA GLN A 72 22.01 24.22 2.88
C GLN A 72 20.88 23.48 2.18
N ILE A 73 20.29 22.52 2.89
CA ILE A 73 19.19 21.69 2.41
C ILE A 73 17.99 21.94 3.31
N ALA A 74 16.87 22.38 2.73
CA ALA A 74 15.60 22.49 3.43
C ALA A 74 14.86 21.16 3.42
N ILE A 75 14.12 20.88 4.49
CA ILE A 75 13.35 19.65 4.67
C ILE A 75 11.86 19.99 4.82
N ALA A 76 11.01 19.40 4.00
CA ALA A 76 9.58 19.34 4.23
C ALA A 76 9.20 17.98 4.82
N ILE A 77 8.82 17.99 6.11
CA ILE A 77 8.48 16.79 6.88
C ILE A 77 6.95 16.69 6.98
N PRO A 78 6.33 15.58 6.54
CA PRO A 78 4.90 15.35 6.74
C PRO A 78 4.57 15.14 8.22
N GLU A 79 3.33 15.42 8.61
CA GLU A 79 2.91 15.28 10.01
C GLU A 79 3.03 13.84 10.52
N GLY A 80 3.42 13.70 11.79
CA GLY A 80 3.55 12.41 12.47
C GLY A 80 4.65 11.51 11.92
N LEU A 81 5.68 12.08 11.28
CA LEU A 81 6.87 11.35 10.85
C LEU A 81 8.06 11.76 11.71
N ASN A 82 8.76 10.78 12.25
CA ASN A 82 9.96 11.00 13.05
C ASN A 82 11.18 10.40 12.35
N PHE A 83 12.18 11.25 12.15
CA PHE A 83 13.52 10.85 11.72
C PHE A 83 14.49 11.94 12.16
N TYR A 84 15.77 11.64 12.13
CA TYR A 84 16.81 12.63 12.30
C TYR A 84 17.84 12.54 11.19
N THR A 85 18.55 13.64 10.97
CA THR A 85 19.61 13.73 9.96
C THR A 85 20.96 13.84 10.63
N MET A 86 22.01 13.47 9.91
CA MET A 86 23.39 13.74 10.30
C MET A 86 24.13 14.39 9.12
N PRO A 87 24.52 15.67 9.20
CA PRO A 87 24.37 16.58 10.34
C PRO A 87 22.92 16.84 10.75
N SER A 88 22.70 17.16 12.03
CA SER A 88 21.37 17.44 12.57
C SER A 88 20.78 18.70 11.96
N ALA A 89 19.52 18.62 11.50
CA ALA A 89 18.82 19.77 10.95
C ALA A 89 18.41 20.76 12.06
N ALA A 90 18.74 22.03 11.87
CA ALA A 90 18.26 23.12 12.72
C ALA A 90 17.20 23.92 11.95
N ASN A 91 16.01 24.12 12.54
CA ASN A 91 14.89 24.79 11.88
C ASN A 91 14.55 24.20 10.49
N LYS A 92 14.59 22.87 10.38
CA LYS A 92 14.38 22.12 9.12
C LYS A 92 15.41 22.42 8.02
N ILE A 93 16.59 22.93 8.38
CA ILE A 93 17.72 23.12 7.47
C ILE A 93 18.90 22.24 7.91
N ILE A 94 19.40 21.39 7.00
CA ILE A 94 20.69 20.70 7.14
C ILE A 94 21.75 21.63 6.58
N THR A 95 22.85 21.82 7.31
CA THR A 95 24.02 22.56 6.82
C THR A 95 25.18 21.60 6.72
N ILE A 96 25.75 21.49 5.52
CA ILE A 96 26.90 20.62 5.23
C ILE A 96 28.08 21.54 4.90
N ASN A 97 29.21 21.30 5.57
CA ASN A 97 30.47 21.94 5.26
C ASN A 97 31.16 21.15 4.14
N VAL A 98 31.74 21.84 3.18
CA VAL A 98 32.48 21.26 2.06
C VAL A 98 33.89 21.84 2.06
N GLU A 99 34.90 20.98 1.98
CA GLU A 99 36.30 21.38 1.89
C GLU A 99 36.74 21.55 0.42
N GLU A 100 37.70 22.44 0.17
CA GLU A 100 38.33 22.56 -1.14
C GLU A 100 38.86 21.20 -1.65
N GLY A 101 38.57 20.89 -2.91
CA GLY A 101 38.98 19.65 -3.55
C GLY A 101 38.00 18.49 -3.39
N GLU A 102 36.98 18.58 -2.53
CA GLU A 102 35.93 17.55 -2.42
C GLU A 102 35.10 17.48 -3.69
N SER A 103 34.76 16.27 -4.12
CA SER A 103 33.96 16.01 -5.34
C SER A 103 32.49 15.72 -5.07
N ASN A 104 32.11 15.67 -3.80
CA ASN A 104 30.76 15.37 -3.35
C ASN A 104 30.60 15.81 -1.90
N ALA A 105 29.36 15.91 -1.45
CA ALA A 105 29.00 16.06 -0.05
C ALA A 105 27.91 15.04 0.29
N SER A 106 27.75 14.71 1.57
CA SER A 106 26.67 13.81 1.99
C SER A 106 26.05 14.22 3.32
N PHE A 107 24.84 13.73 3.54
CA PHE A 107 24.21 13.69 4.85
C PHE A 107 23.52 12.33 5.01
N SER A 108 23.27 11.93 6.24
CA SER A 108 22.51 10.71 6.52
C SER A 108 21.10 11.02 6.98
N ILE A 109 20.16 10.14 6.61
CA ILE A 109 18.79 10.07 7.13
C ILE A 109 18.71 8.84 8.02
N VAL A 110 18.19 9.00 9.24
CA VAL A 110 17.96 7.89 10.16
C VAL A 110 16.50 7.89 10.58
N PRO A 111 15.67 6.98 10.03
CA PRO A 111 14.28 6.83 10.45
C PRO A 111 14.18 6.36 11.91
N GLU A 112 13.08 6.72 12.58
CA GLU A 112 12.76 6.16 13.89
C GLU A 112 11.90 4.91 13.72
N ASN A 113 12.51 3.72 13.84
CA ASN A 113 11.78 2.47 13.82
C ASN A 113 10.93 2.28 15.08
N ASP A 114 9.63 2.04 14.92
CA ASP A 114 8.74 1.68 16.01
C ASP A 114 7.96 0.38 15.75
N ASN A 115 6.71 0.29 16.18
CA ASN A 115 5.82 -0.87 15.91
C ASN A 115 4.39 -0.33 15.62
N VAL A 116 4.30 0.87 15.05
CA VAL A 116 3.07 1.63 14.89
C VAL A 116 2.89 1.99 13.43
N ILE A 117 1.75 1.59 12.85
CA ILE A 117 1.41 2.00 11.49
C ILE A 117 1.15 3.51 11.45
N LYS A 118 2.04 4.22 10.76
CA LYS A 118 1.97 5.65 10.43
C LYS A 118 1.68 5.87 8.94
N GLY A 119 1.74 4.80 8.15
CA GLY A 119 1.58 4.85 6.69
C GLY A 119 2.87 5.20 5.96
N MET A 120 2.87 4.96 4.65
CA MET A 120 3.95 5.38 3.75
C MET A 120 3.94 6.90 3.59
N LYS A 121 5.09 7.55 3.66
CA LYS A 121 5.21 9.01 3.67
C LYS A 121 6.39 9.49 2.83
N ASP A 122 6.20 10.59 2.12
CA ASP A 122 7.28 11.23 1.37
C ASP A 122 7.93 12.35 2.20
N ILE A 123 9.25 12.27 2.33
CA ILE A 123 10.10 13.36 2.82
C ILE A 123 10.65 14.08 1.61
N LEU A 124 10.47 15.41 1.54
CA LEU A 124 11.06 16.22 0.47
C LEU A 124 12.27 16.99 1.00
N PHE A 125 13.39 16.88 0.29
CA PHE A 125 14.59 17.66 0.51
C PHE A 125 14.80 18.62 -0.65
N ASP A 126 15.04 19.89 -0.35
CA ASP A 126 15.25 20.96 -1.33
C ASP A 126 16.63 21.60 -1.13
N LEU A 127 17.38 21.74 -2.21
CA LEU A 127 18.65 22.48 -2.20
C LEU A 127 18.35 23.97 -2.06
N ASN A 128 18.44 24.48 -0.83
CA ASN A 128 17.95 25.80 -0.44
C ASN A 128 18.95 26.92 -0.72
N ALA A 129 20.23 26.69 -0.42
CA ALA A 129 21.30 27.66 -0.67
C ALA A 129 22.65 26.97 -0.82
N VAL A 130 23.55 27.58 -1.58
CA VAL A 130 24.95 27.19 -1.70
C VAL A 130 25.83 28.44 -1.56
N SER A 131 27.00 28.30 -0.95
CA SER A 131 27.94 29.41 -0.80
C SER A 131 28.62 29.78 -2.12
N GLU A 132 29.35 30.89 -2.14
CA GLU A 132 30.19 31.27 -3.27
C GLU A 132 31.16 30.13 -3.65
N GLY A 133 31.42 29.95 -4.94
CA GLY A 133 32.19 28.82 -5.48
C GLY A 133 31.31 27.65 -5.93
N PHE A 134 30.03 27.66 -5.54
CA PHE A 134 29.04 26.67 -5.95
C PHE A 134 27.87 27.32 -6.70
N ILE A 135 27.18 26.52 -7.51
CA ILE A 135 25.87 26.83 -8.11
C ILE A 135 24.95 25.62 -7.93
N MET A 136 23.63 25.84 -7.92
CA MET A 136 22.69 24.73 -7.92
C MET A 136 22.62 24.09 -9.31
N GLY A 137 22.72 22.77 -9.37
CA GLY A 137 22.54 21.98 -10.59
C GLY A 137 21.08 21.86 -11.02
N GLU A 138 20.80 20.89 -11.88
CA GLU A 138 19.45 20.70 -12.42
C GLU A 138 18.53 20.05 -11.39
N LYS A 139 19.02 19.03 -10.69
CA LYS A 139 18.23 18.27 -9.72
C LYS A 139 18.35 18.86 -8.31
N LYS A 140 17.43 19.78 -8.02
CA LYS A 140 17.41 20.55 -6.76
C LYS A 140 16.55 19.94 -5.67
N THR A 141 15.79 18.91 -5.99
CA THR A 141 14.85 18.28 -5.09
C THR A 141 15.12 16.78 -5.03
N LEU A 142 14.94 16.19 -3.85
CA LEU A 142 14.99 14.75 -3.64
C LEU A 142 13.74 14.34 -2.86
N ALA A 143 12.98 13.40 -3.41
CA ALA A 143 11.92 12.73 -2.68
C ALA A 143 12.48 11.44 -2.06
N VAL A 144 12.20 11.24 -0.78
CA VAL A 144 12.46 9.99 -0.06
C VAL A 144 11.14 9.41 0.39
N GLU A 145 10.72 8.31 -0.24
CA GLU A 145 9.57 7.54 0.19
C GLU A 145 9.97 6.69 1.40
N LEU A 146 9.45 7.04 2.57
CA LEU A 146 9.63 6.24 3.77
C LEU A 146 8.55 5.15 3.84
N ILE A 147 9.01 3.89 3.82
CA ILE A 147 8.21 2.70 3.94
C ILE A 147 8.13 2.29 5.41
N ASP A 148 6.93 2.39 5.95
CA ASP A 148 6.50 1.81 7.21
C ASP A 148 6.49 0.28 7.08
N ASP A 149 7.41 -0.39 7.77
CA ASP A 149 7.56 -1.84 7.67
C ASP A 149 6.47 -2.61 8.43
N GLU A 150 5.77 -1.99 9.38
CA GLU A 150 4.56 -2.57 9.95
C GLU A 150 3.41 -2.62 8.94
N LEU A 151 3.32 -1.65 8.02
CA LEU A 151 2.32 -1.64 6.96
C LEU A 151 2.73 -2.48 5.75
N TYR A 152 4.02 -2.55 5.44
CA TYR A 152 4.54 -3.23 4.27
C TYR A 152 4.08 -4.69 4.18
N GLY A 153 3.58 -5.06 3.01
CA GLY A 153 3.09 -6.40 2.73
C GLY A 153 1.71 -6.73 3.33
N LYS A 154 1.07 -5.82 4.07
CA LYS A 154 -0.31 -6.01 4.51
C LYS A 154 -1.28 -5.93 3.33
N PRO A 155 -2.42 -6.63 3.38
CA PRO A 155 -3.47 -6.53 2.38
C PRO A 155 -3.92 -5.09 2.13
N LYS A 156 -3.88 -4.62 0.89
CA LYS A 156 -4.32 -3.28 0.53
C LYS A 156 -5.67 -3.28 -0.16
N SER A 157 -5.85 -4.13 -1.16
CA SER A 157 -7.15 -4.30 -1.78
C SER A 157 -7.24 -5.63 -2.53
N PHE A 158 -8.47 -6.02 -2.84
CA PHE A 158 -8.73 -6.98 -3.91
C PHE A 158 -9.81 -6.44 -4.84
N GLU A 159 -9.76 -6.84 -6.11
CA GLU A 159 -10.82 -6.57 -7.08
C GLU A 159 -11.17 -7.85 -7.85
N THR A 160 -12.43 -8.28 -7.75
CA THR A 160 -12.98 -9.40 -8.49
C THR A 160 -13.82 -8.89 -9.65
N ILE A 161 -13.59 -9.43 -10.85
CA ILE A 161 -14.30 -9.13 -12.08
C ILE A 161 -14.89 -10.42 -12.63
N THR A 162 -16.20 -10.44 -12.85
CA THR A 162 -16.96 -11.56 -13.43
C THR A 162 -17.92 -11.03 -14.49
N GLY A 163 -17.58 -11.19 -15.76
CA GLY A 163 -18.33 -10.56 -16.86
C GLY A 163 -18.38 -9.02 -16.70
N ASN A 164 -19.58 -8.46 -16.58
CA ASN A 164 -19.80 -7.03 -16.36
C ASN A 164 -19.82 -6.63 -14.87
N TRP A 165 -19.66 -7.58 -13.96
CA TRP A 165 -19.73 -7.32 -12.52
C TRP A 165 -18.35 -7.11 -11.94
N LYS A 166 -18.25 -6.14 -11.04
CA LYS A 166 -17.00 -5.83 -10.32
C LYS A 166 -17.27 -5.68 -8.83
N VAL A 167 -16.40 -6.25 -8.01
CA VAL A 167 -16.39 -6.05 -6.57
C VAL A 167 -14.98 -5.69 -6.17
N LYS A 168 -14.81 -4.61 -5.40
CA LYS A 168 -13.52 -4.19 -4.86
C LYS A 168 -13.65 -3.88 -3.39
N ASN A 169 -12.72 -4.38 -2.58
CA ASN A 169 -12.55 -3.98 -1.19
C ASN A 169 -11.15 -3.37 -1.01
N THR A 170 -11.07 -2.24 -0.32
CA THR A 170 -9.83 -1.57 0.06
C THR A 170 -9.73 -1.51 1.57
N TYR A 171 -8.59 -1.90 2.13
CA TYR A 171 -8.37 -2.03 3.57
C TYR A 171 -7.51 -0.88 4.07
N THR A 172 -7.82 -0.39 5.26
CA THR A 172 -6.96 0.50 6.04
C THR A 172 -6.77 -0.08 7.43
N TYR A 173 -5.70 0.32 8.12
CA TYR A 173 -5.29 -0.29 9.38
C TYR A 173 -5.25 0.71 10.52
N THR A 174 -5.45 0.17 11.72
CA THR A 174 -5.15 0.84 12.99
C THR A 174 -3.64 0.92 13.19
N PRO A 175 -3.16 1.82 14.07
CA PRO A 175 -1.77 1.87 14.52
C PRO A 175 -1.19 0.49 14.91
N GLU A 176 -1.99 -0.37 15.53
CA GLU A 176 -1.56 -1.72 15.95
C GLU A 176 -1.65 -2.79 14.83
N GLY A 177 -1.92 -2.38 13.59
CA GLY A 177 -1.92 -3.27 12.44
C GLY A 177 -3.16 -4.14 12.25
N ARG A 178 -4.26 -3.85 12.95
CA ARG A 178 -5.58 -4.47 12.74
C ARG A 178 -6.39 -3.71 11.70
N ILE A 179 -7.29 -4.36 10.97
CA ILE A 179 -8.15 -3.70 9.99
C ILE A 179 -8.98 -2.62 10.70
N HIS A 180 -8.84 -1.36 10.29
CA HIS A 180 -9.63 -0.24 10.79
C HIS A 180 -10.90 -0.05 9.98
N LYS A 181 -10.78 -0.06 8.65
CA LYS A 181 -11.91 0.20 7.75
C LYS A 181 -11.74 -0.54 6.44
N ILE A 182 -12.85 -1.06 5.93
CA ILE A 182 -12.96 -1.58 4.57
C ILE A 182 -13.85 -0.64 3.77
N GLU A 183 -13.34 -0.15 2.65
CA GLU A 183 -14.14 0.57 1.65
C GLU A 183 -14.45 -0.39 0.53
N TRP A 184 -15.74 -0.65 0.31
CA TRP A 184 -16.18 -1.58 -0.71
C TRP A 184 -16.89 -0.86 -1.85
N ARG A 185 -16.73 -1.41 -3.04
CA ARG A 185 -17.38 -0.99 -4.28
C ARG A 185 -17.95 -2.22 -4.97
N LYS A 186 -19.21 -2.16 -5.39
CA LYS A 186 -19.88 -3.22 -6.16
C LYS A 186 -20.52 -2.60 -7.39
N GLU A 187 -20.36 -3.22 -8.55
CA GLU A 187 -20.92 -2.76 -9.82
C GLU A 187 -21.74 -3.89 -10.45
N THR A 188 -23.07 -3.88 -10.25
CA THR A 188 -23.96 -4.98 -10.64
C THR A 188 -25.39 -4.53 -11.03
N PRO A 189 -25.67 -3.96 -12.22
CA PRO A 189 -24.81 -3.18 -13.13
C PRO A 189 -24.58 -1.73 -12.65
N ASN A 190 -25.31 -1.30 -11.61
CA ASN A 190 -25.11 0.02 -11.01
C ASN A 190 -23.98 -0.01 -10.00
N LEU A 191 -23.33 1.15 -9.84
CA LEU A 191 -22.31 1.38 -8.85
C LEU A 191 -22.93 1.58 -7.46
N LEU A 192 -22.54 0.73 -6.52
CA LEU A 192 -22.80 0.86 -5.09
C LEU A 192 -21.46 0.95 -4.35
N THR A 193 -21.41 1.80 -3.35
CA THR A 193 -20.27 1.95 -2.45
C THR A 193 -20.72 1.93 -1.01
N GLY A 194 -19.82 1.57 -0.11
CA GLY A 194 -20.04 1.66 1.31
C GLY A 194 -18.78 1.37 2.10
N THR A 195 -18.93 1.35 3.41
CA THR A 195 -17.80 1.23 4.33
C THR A 195 -18.14 0.30 5.48
N GLU A 196 -17.17 -0.45 5.95
CA GLU A 196 -17.26 -1.20 7.19
C GLU A 196 -16.17 -0.67 8.12
N THR A 197 -16.52 -0.13 9.28
CA THR A 197 -15.56 0.41 10.24
C THR A 197 -15.47 -0.48 11.46
N TYR A 198 -14.25 -0.90 11.78
CA TYR A 198 -13.93 -1.90 12.78
C TYR A 198 -13.43 -1.23 14.05
N TYR A 199 -13.98 -1.65 15.18
CA TYR A 199 -13.63 -1.16 16.50
C TYR A 199 -13.19 -2.32 17.37
N TYR A 200 -12.14 -2.12 18.15
CA TYR A 200 -11.54 -3.14 18.98
C TYR A 200 -11.57 -2.74 20.45
N TRP A 201 -11.65 -3.74 21.33
CA TRP A 201 -11.57 -3.60 22.77
C TRP A 201 -10.61 -4.64 23.33
N TYR A 202 -9.56 -4.21 24.04
CA TYR A 202 -8.45 -5.08 24.49
C TYR A 202 -7.91 -6.00 23.38
N GLY A 203 -7.80 -5.45 22.16
CA GLY A 203 -7.27 -6.12 20.99
C GLY A 203 -8.18 -7.13 20.29
N LYS A 204 -9.44 -7.27 20.74
CA LYS A 204 -10.47 -8.12 20.16
C LYS A 204 -11.49 -7.28 19.41
N ILE A 205 -12.06 -7.80 18.31
CA ILE A 205 -13.13 -7.08 17.59
C ILE A 205 -14.33 -6.91 18.52
N ALA A 206 -14.76 -5.68 18.72
CA ALA A 206 -15.88 -5.35 19.60
C ALA A 206 -17.11 -4.90 18.83
N ARG A 207 -16.90 -4.23 17.69
CA ARG A 207 -17.98 -3.71 16.85
C ARG A 207 -17.54 -3.56 15.40
N ILE A 208 -18.46 -3.81 14.47
CA ILE A 208 -18.39 -3.35 13.08
C ILE A 208 -19.54 -2.38 12.84
N ASN A 209 -19.26 -1.22 12.28
CA ASN A 209 -20.27 -0.29 11.78
C ASN A 209 -20.35 -0.40 10.25
N TYR A 210 -21.50 -0.80 9.72
CA TYR A 210 -21.74 -0.98 8.28
C TYR A 210 -22.24 0.28 7.58
N ASN A 211 -22.97 1.13 8.31
CA ASN A 211 -23.44 2.45 7.90
C ASN A 211 -24.14 3.12 9.10
N GLU A 212 -24.67 4.32 8.87
CA GLU A 212 -25.44 5.05 9.86
C GLU A 212 -26.57 4.17 10.43
N ASN A 213 -26.56 4.01 11.76
CA ASN A 213 -27.54 3.19 12.49
C ASN A 213 -27.53 1.70 12.14
N HIS A 214 -26.43 1.14 11.62
CA HIS A 214 -26.29 -0.31 11.41
C HIS A 214 -24.94 -0.80 11.95
N ASP A 215 -25.00 -1.45 13.11
CA ASP A 215 -23.84 -1.99 13.82
C ASP A 215 -23.99 -3.50 14.06
N GLU A 216 -22.87 -4.21 14.09
CA GLU A 216 -22.76 -5.54 14.71
C GLU A 216 -21.81 -5.47 15.91
N TYR A 217 -22.28 -5.88 17.08
CA TYR A 217 -21.51 -5.95 18.32
C TYR A 217 -21.06 -7.38 18.59
N PHE A 218 -19.82 -7.58 19.06
CA PHE A 218 -19.24 -8.89 19.34
C PHE A 218 -18.95 -9.05 20.83
N TYR A 219 -19.39 -10.16 21.40
CA TYR A 219 -19.27 -10.45 22.82
C TYR A 219 -18.34 -11.64 23.05
N TRP A 220 -17.35 -11.42 23.91
CA TRP A 220 -16.27 -12.37 24.18
C TRP A 220 -16.37 -12.93 25.60
N ASP A 221 -15.97 -14.18 25.75
CA ASP A 221 -15.73 -14.86 27.02
C ASP A 221 -14.30 -15.41 26.99
N GLY A 222 -13.38 -14.73 27.69
CA GLY A 222 -11.95 -14.96 27.47
C GLY A 222 -11.59 -14.70 26.00
N ASP A 223 -10.92 -15.67 25.37
CA ASP A 223 -10.45 -15.59 23.97
C ASP A 223 -11.43 -16.19 22.95
N ILE A 224 -12.67 -16.44 23.36
CA ILE A 224 -13.71 -17.08 22.55
C ILE A 224 -14.84 -16.08 22.32
N ILE A 225 -15.28 -15.92 21.08
CA ILE A 225 -16.49 -15.15 20.76
C ILE A 225 -17.69 -16.00 21.11
N ARG A 226 -18.59 -15.50 21.96
CA ARG A 226 -19.81 -16.23 22.33
C ARG A 226 -20.98 -15.87 21.44
N SER A 227 -21.10 -14.58 21.13
CA SER A 227 -22.23 -14.09 20.34
C SER A 227 -21.88 -12.80 19.60
N SER A 228 -22.73 -12.49 18.62
CA SER A 228 -22.79 -11.17 18.00
C SER A 228 -24.23 -10.69 17.90
N GLU A 229 -24.44 -9.39 17.87
CA GLU A 229 -25.78 -8.79 17.77
C GLU A 229 -25.79 -7.71 16.69
N ILE A 230 -26.74 -7.80 15.74
CA ILE A 230 -26.97 -6.76 14.74
C ILE A 230 -28.02 -5.79 15.27
N ILE A 231 -27.62 -4.52 15.38
CA ILE A 231 -28.47 -3.41 15.79
C ILE A 231 -28.70 -2.52 14.57
N GLN A 232 -29.98 -2.37 14.18
CA GLN A 232 -30.39 -1.46 13.12
C GLN A 232 -31.41 -0.45 13.65
N ASN A 233 -31.15 0.85 13.46
CA ASN A 233 -32.01 1.93 13.96
C ASN A 233 -32.32 1.81 15.47
N GLY A 234 -31.33 1.39 16.26
CA GLY A 234 -31.46 1.19 17.71
C GLY A 234 -32.21 -0.09 18.12
N ILE A 235 -32.62 -0.93 17.17
CA ILE A 235 -33.35 -2.18 17.41
C ILE A 235 -32.43 -3.36 17.11
N LYS A 236 -32.37 -4.34 18.01
CA LYS A 236 -31.68 -5.61 17.75
C LYS A 236 -32.49 -6.43 16.75
N THR A 237 -32.05 -6.45 15.50
CA THR A 237 -32.74 -7.15 14.40
C THR A 237 -32.37 -8.62 14.31
N SER A 238 -31.15 -8.98 14.73
CA SER A 238 -30.71 -10.36 14.84
C SER A 238 -29.57 -10.54 15.84
N PHE A 239 -29.29 -11.78 16.21
CA PHE A 239 -28.07 -12.15 16.91
C PHE A 239 -27.57 -13.52 16.45
N SER A 240 -26.28 -13.76 16.64
CA SER A 240 -25.64 -15.04 16.39
C SER A 240 -25.05 -15.60 17.68
N GLU A 241 -25.11 -16.92 17.85
CA GLU A 241 -24.39 -17.66 18.89
C GLU A 241 -23.34 -18.57 18.24
N TYR A 242 -22.14 -18.62 18.82
CA TYR A 242 -21.01 -19.37 18.29
C TYR A 242 -20.61 -20.52 19.20
N ASN A 243 -20.51 -21.72 18.63
CA ASN A 243 -19.98 -22.89 19.30
C ASN A 243 -18.67 -23.31 18.67
N TYR A 244 -17.81 -23.93 19.49
CA TYR A 244 -16.45 -24.27 19.12
C TYR A 244 -16.26 -25.78 19.13
N ASN A 245 -15.41 -26.27 18.23
CA ASN A 245 -14.98 -27.66 18.22
C ASN A 245 -13.84 -27.88 19.25
N GLU A 246 -13.40 -29.13 19.40
CA GLU A 246 -12.36 -29.50 20.37
C GLU A 246 -11.01 -28.84 20.07
N GLU A 247 -10.73 -28.50 18.81
CA GLU A 247 -9.52 -27.79 18.38
C GLU A 247 -9.60 -26.26 18.56
N GLY A 248 -10.72 -25.73 19.07
CA GLY A 248 -10.90 -24.30 19.31
C GLY A 248 -11.25 -23.47 18.07
N ASN A 249 -11.67 -24.11 16.98
CA ASN A 249 -12.26 -23.44 15.82
C ASN A 249 -13.77 -23.26 16.01
N ILE A 250 -14.38 -22.28 15.36
CA ILE A 250 -15.85 -22.11 15.37
C ILE A 250 -16.47 -23.31 14.63
N GLY A 251 -17.11 -24.23 15.35
CA GLY A 251 -17.75 -25.42 14.80
C GLY A 251 -19.20 -25.18 14.35
N SER A 252 -19.91 -24.24 14.98
CA SER A 252 -21.23 -23.82 14.51
C SER A 252 -21.54 -22.35 14.79
N LYS A 253 -22.47 -21.79 14.00
CA LYS A 253 -23.06 -20.47 14.20
C LYS A 253 -24.58 -20.59 14.08
N HIS A 254 -25.31 -20.20 15.13
CA HIS A 254 -26.77 -20.19 15.14
C HIS A 254 -27.26 -18.75 15.02
N VAL A 255 -28.09 -18.45 14.03
CA VAL A 255 -28.56 -17.09 13.73
C VAL A 255 -30.05 -16.98 14.03
N TYR A 256 -30.41 -15.99 14.84
CA TYR A 256 -31.76 -15.71 15.27
C TYR A 256 -32.20 -14.34 14.76
N TYR A 257 -33.31 -14.28 14.02
CA TYR A 257 -33.91 -13.01 13.60
C TYR A 257 -35.09 -12.64 14.49
N GLN A 258 -35.28 -11.34 14.66
CA GLN A 258 -36.44 -10.81 15.35
C GLN A 258 -37.72 -11.17 14.59
N ASP A 259 -38.73 -11.65 15.30
CA ASP A 259 -40.06 -11.91 14.75
C ASP A 259 -40.98 -10.67 14.91
N PRO A 260 -42.15 -10.64 14.25
CA PRO A 260 -43.07 -9.50 14.34
C PRO A 260 -43.60 -9.19 15.74
N ASN A 261 -43.45 -10.10 16.71
CA ASN A 261 -43.88 -9.92 18.10
C ASN A 261 -42.73 -9.44 19.00
N GLY A 262 -41.54 -9.19 18.44
CA GLY A 262 -40.35 -8.80 19.17
C GLY A 262 -39.60 -9.96 19.83
N GLY A 263 -40.04 -11.20 19.62
CA GLY A 263 -39.28 -12.40 19.97
C GLY A 263 -38.17 -12.67 18.95
N TYR A 264 -37.41 -13.75 19.17
CA TYR A 264 -36.37 -14.17 18.23
C TYR A 264 -36.57 -15.62 17.83
N LYS A 265 -36.40 -15.91 16.54
CA LYS A 265 -36.51 -17.27 15.99
C LYS A 265 -35.24 -17.65 15.28
N GLU A 266 -34.74 -18.83 15.59
CA GLU A 266 -33.64 -19.43 14.84
C GLU A 266 -34.05 -19.51 13.37
N SER A 267 -33.16 -19.06 12.50
CA SER A 267 -33.44 -18.98 11.06
C SER A 267 -32.40 -19.70 10.25
N PHE A 268 -31.12 -19.58 10.62
CA PHE A 268 -30.04 -20.32 9.98
C PHE A 268 -29.15 -20.94 11.05
N VAL A 269 -28.75 -22.18 10.81
CA VAL A 269 -27.66 -22.82 11.54
C VAL A 269 -26.56 -23.12 10.54
N TYR A 270 -25.33 -22.72 10.86
CA TYR A 270 -24.15 -23.03 10.08
C TYR A 270 -23.32 -24.04 10.85
N SER A 271 -22.85 -25.09 10.17
CA SER A 271 -21.82 -25.99 10.70
C SER A 271 -20.57 -25.89 9.87
N TYR A 272 -19.43 -25.82 10.53
CA TYR A 272 -18.12 -25.66 9.93
C TYR A 272 -17.25 -26.86 10.28
N LEU A 273 -16.73 -27.53 9.26
CA LEU A 273 -15.80 -28.63 9.41
C LEU A 273 -14.45 -28.22 8.84
N TYR A 274 -13.39 -28.59 9.54
CA TYR A 274 -12.03 -28.22 9.21
C TYR A 274 -11.21 -29.45 8.81
N PHE A 275 -10.16 -29.22 8.04
CA PHE A 275 -9.05 -30.16 7.90
C PHE A 275 -8.19 -30.16 9.19
N PRO A 276 -7.34 -31.19 9.40
CA PRO A 276 -6.46 -31.26 10.58
C PRO A 276 -5.49 -30.08 10.73
N ASP A 277 -5.17 -29.36 9.65
CA ASP A 277 -4.34 -28.15 9.67
C ASP A 277 -5.11 -26.87 10.10
N GLY A 278 -6.42 -27.01 10.30
CA GLY A 278 -7.33 -25.93 10.67
C GLY A 278 -7.83 -25.09 9.48
N ASN A 279 -7.63 -25.51 8.23
CA ASN A 279 -8.30 -24.91 7.09
C ASN A 279 -9.76 -25.35 7.01
N LEU A 280 -10.67 -24.40 6.79
CA LEU A 280 -12.09 -24.70 6.58
C LEU A 280 -12.25 -25.64 5.38
N ARG A 281 -12.89 -26.79 5.60
CA ARG A 281 -13.16 -27.80 4.58
C ARG A 281 -14.58 -27.67 4.04
N LEU A 282 -15.56 -27.52 4.93
CA LEU A 282 -16.97 -27.55 4.59
C LEU A 282 -17.75 -26.59 5.49
N GLN A 283 -18.57 -25.75 4.87
CA GLN A 283 -19.66 -25.04 5.53
C GLN A 283 -21.00 -25.66 5.09
N ILE A 284 -21.83 -26.04 6.04
CA ILE A 284 -23.20 -26.50 5.81
C ILE A 284 -24.16 -25.46 6.38
N THR A 285 -25.13 -25.03 5.57
CA THR A 285 -26.20 -24.14 6.02
C THR A 285 -27.50 -24.92 6.15
N PHE A 286 -28.12 -24.80 7.31
CA PHE A 286 -29.38 -25.40 7.67
C PHE A 286 -30.45 -24.34 7.93
N ILE A 287 -31.71 -24.70 7.75
CA ILE A 287 -32.88 -23.97 8.26
C ILE A 287 -33.68 -24.89 9.20
N PRO A 288 -34.33 -24.36 10.25
CA PRO A 288 -35.25 -25.15 11.06
C PRO A 288 -36.41 -25.68 10.20
N ASP A 289 -36.74 -26.96 10.37
CA ASP A 289 -37.83 -27.64 9.68
C ASP A 289 -38.81 -28.26 10.68
N ASN A 290 -39.97 -27.62 10.80
CA ASN A 290 -41.03 -28.02 11.71
C ASN A 290 -41.70 -29.36 11.34
N SER A 291 -41.47 -29.88 10.12
CA SER A 291 -42.06 -31.15 9.67
C SER A 291 -41.29 -32.38 10.19
N ILE A 292 -40.02 -32.21 10.55
CA ILE A 292 -39.13 -33.31 10.98
C ILE A 292 -38.56 -33.10 12.39
N ASP A 293 -39.04 -32.10 13.13
CA ASP A 293 -38.50 -31.69 14.44
C ASP A 293 -36.97 -31.62 14.41
N GLY A 294 -36.45 -30.83 13.47
CA GLY A 294 -35.02 -30.80 13.16
C GLY A 294 -34.65 -29.74 12.12
N TYR A 295 -33.66 -30.06 11.31
CA TYR A 295 -33.05 -29.11 10.38
C TYR A 295 -33.01 -29.66 8.95
N ALA A 296 -33.36 -28.82 7.97
CA ALA A 296 -33.17 -29.11 6.56
C ALA A 296 -31.88 -28.45 6.03
N VAL A 297 -31.07 -29.19 5.29
CA VAL A 297 -29.87 -28.66 4.60
C VAL A 297 -30.31 -27.87 3.37
N ILE A 298 -29.86 -26.63 3.24
CA ILE A 298 -30.15 -25.78 2.07
C ILE A 298 -28.92 -25.45 1.24
N SER A 299 -27.72 -25.53 1.82
CA SER A 299 -26.47 -25.17 1.15
C SER A 299 -25.28 -25.95 1.72
N GLN A 300 -24.38 -26.38 0.86
CA GLN A 300 -23.08 -26.95 1.23
C GLN A 300 -21.98 -26.30 0.40
N ARG A 301 -20.95 -25.80 1.08
CA ARG A 301 -19.82 -25.08 0.45
C ARG A 301 -18.52 -25.76 0.84
N TYR A 302 -17.86 -26.36 -0.14
CA TYR A 302 -16.62 -27.11 0.02
C TYR A 302 -15.42 -26.28 -0.41
N HIS A 303 -14.35 -26.35 0.37
CA HIS A 303 -13.03 -25.82 0.03
C HIS A 303 -12.03 -26.96 0.10
N ASP A 304 -11.19 -27.08 -0.93
CA ASP A 304 -10.26 -28.20 -1.05
C ASP A 304 -9.01 -27.79 -1.82
N ASN A 305 -8.05 -28.72 -1.93
CA ASN A 305 -6.79 -28.56 -2.67
C ASN A 305 -6.00 -27.33 -2.22
N TYR A 306 -5.96 -27.08 -0.91
CA TYR A 306 -5.24 -25.95 -0.35
C TYR A 306 -3.76 -25.94 -0.78
N LEU A 307 -3.28 -24.77 -1.17
CA LEU A 307 -1.86 -24.54 -1.45
C LEU A 307 -1.16 -24.23 -0.13
N ASP A 308 0.10 -24.65 0.02
CA ASP A 308 0.95 -24.26 1.16
C ASP A 308 1.44 -22.81 1.03
N LYS A 309 0.46 -21.89 1.01
CA LYS A 309 0.60 -20.44 0.88
C LYS A 309 -0.45 -19.76 1.75
N PRO A 310 -0.11 -18.69 2.47
CA PRO A 310 -1.06 -17.99 3.34
C PRO A 310 -2.17 -17.35 2.51
N ASN A 311 -3.38 -17.34 3.06
CA ASN A 311 -4.51 -16.65 2.48
C ASN A 311 -4.82 -15.37 3.24
N TRP A 312 -4.39 -14.27 2.66
CA TRP A 312 -4.63 -12.94 3.19
C TRP A 312 -6.02 -12.37 2.85
N PHE A 313 -6.74 -13.02 1.93
CA PHE A 313 -8.04 -12.60 1.42
C PHE A 313 -9.02 -13.79 1.44
N PRO A 314 -9.52 -14.19 2.63
CA PRO A 314 -10.42 -15.32 2.77
C PRO A 314 -11.64 -15.22 1.84
N VAL A 315 -12.01 -16.34 1.21
CA VAL A 315 -13.17 -16.41 0.30
C VAL A 315 -14.46 -16.42 1.11
N ASN A 316 -14.44 -17.10 2.26
CA ASN A 316 -15.52 -17.10 3.23
C ASN A 316 -14.95 -16.75 4.61
N GLU A 317 -15.47 -15.68 5.21
CA GLU A 317 -15.20 -15.32 6.61
C GLU A 317 -16.39 -15.73 7.48
N ILE A 318 -16.10 -16.34 8.63
CA ILE A 318 -17.13 -16.72 9.61
C ILE A 318 -17.37 -15.55 10.56
N VAL A 319 -16.29 -15.03 11.12
CA VAL A 319 -16.21 -13.77 11.85
C VAL A 319 -15.04 -13.00 11.27
N PRO A 320 -15.24 -11.73 10.86
CA PRO A 320 -14.15 -10.90 10.37
C PRO A 320 -12.97 -10.88 11.34
N SER A 321 -11.74 -10.82 10.82
CA SER A 321 -10.47 -10.91 11.57
C SER A 321 -10.12 -12.28 12.21
N LEU A 322 -11.02 -13.27 12.17
CA LEU A 322 -10.71 -14.66 12.56
C LEU A 322 -10.56 -15.53 11.31
N ALA A 323 -9.31 -15.89 10.99
CA ALA A 323 -9.00 -16.66 9.79
C ALA A 323 -9.51 -18.11 9.89
N ALA A 324 -10.61 -18.41 9.20
CA ALA A 324 -11.11 -19.77 9.01
C ALA A 324 -10.43 -20.50 7.83
N GLN A 325 -9.86 -19.74 6.89
CA GLN A 325 -9.12 -20.25 5.74
C GLN A 325 -7.69 -19.72 5.82
N LYS A 326 -6.80 -20.43 6.52
CA LYS A 326 -5.42 -20.00 6.74
C LYS A 326 -4.59 -20.00 5.45
N ASN A 327 -4.89 -20.95 4.56
CA ASN A 327 -4.19 -21.17 3.31
C ASN A 327 -5.08 -20.84 2.10
N LEU A 328 -4.46 -20.67 0.92
CA LEU A 328 -5.21 -20.40 -0.32
C LEU A 328 -5.93 -21.67 -0.78
N PRO A 329 -7.27 -21.67 -0.92
CA PRO A 329 -7.98 -22.83 -1.44
C PRO A 329 -7.64 -23.02 -2.92
N GLY A 330 -7.45 -24.27 -3.37
CA GLY A 330 -7.24 -24.59 -4.79
C GLY A 330 -8.55 -24.85 -5.52
N SER A 331 -9.63 -25.18 -4.80
CA SER A 331 -10.96 -25.33 -5.38
C SER A 331 -12.07 -24.91 -4.44
N TYR A 332 -13.23 -24.62 -5.02
CA TYR A 332 -14.45 -24.27 -4.32
C TYR A 332 -15.65 -24.95 -5.00
N ARG A 333 -16.53 -25.57 -4.23
CA ARG A 333 -17.75 -26.21 -4.76
C ARG A 333 -18.97 -25.83 -3.92
N ILE A 334 -20.07 -25.49 -4.57
CA ILE A 334 -21.33 -25.13 -3.91
C ILE A 334 -22.42 -26.10 -4.37
N LEU A 335 -23.14 -26.69 -3.42
CA LEU A 335 -24.40 -27.39 -3.64
C LEU A 335 -25.51 -26.59 -2.96
N GLU A 336 -26.37 -25.96 -3.73
CA GLU A 336 -27.43 -25.08 -3.21
C GLU A 336 -28.61 -25.07 -4.18
N ASN A 337 -29.84 -25.19 -3.69
CA ASN A 337 -31.06 -25.15 -4.50
C ASN A 337 -31.07 -26.11 -5.72
N GLY A 338 -30.49 -27.31 -5.55
CA GLY A 338 -30.39 -28.33 -6.62
C GLY A 338 -29.32 -28.04 -7.67
N VAL A 339 -28.54 -26.98 -7.49
CA VAL A 339 -27.42 -26.61 -8.36
C VAL A 339 -26.11 -27.07 -7.72
N ASP A 340 -25.22 -27.63 -8.53
CA ASP A 340 -23.88 -28.08 -8.13
C ASP A 340 -22.83 -27.39 -9.02
N LEU A 341 -22.14 -26.41 -8.44
CA LEU A 341 -21.13 -25.61 -9.14
C LEU A 341 -19.77 -25.89 -8.54
N SER A 342 -18.78 -26.16 -9.39
CA SER A 342 -17.40 -26.41 -9.01
C SER A 342 -16.47 -25.46 -9.73
N TYR A 343 -15.52 -24.90 -8.97
CA TYR A 343 -14.55 -23.93 -9.41
C TYR A 343 -13.16 -24.42 -9.01
N SER A 344 -12.23 -24.40 -9.96
CA SER A 344 -10.80 -24.57 -9.68
C SER A 344 -10.13 -23.21 -9.76
N PHE A 345 -9.22 -22.95 -8.84
CA PHE A 345 -8.48 -21.69 -8.76
C PHE A 345 -7.06 -21.86 -9.27
N THR A 346 -6.63 -20.94 -10.12
CA THR A 346 -5.23 -20.76 -10.51
C THR A 346 -4.73 -19.45 -9.93
N TYR A 347 -3.53 -19.45 -9.35
CA TYR A 347 -2.94 -18.26 -8.72
C TYR A 347 -1.67 -17.81 -9.46
N GLN A 348 -1.45 -16.50 -9.48
CA GLN A 348 -0.18 -15.88 -9.82
C GLN A 348 0.39 -15.22 -8.57
N PHE A 349 1.71 -15.31 -8.40
CA PHE A 349 2.42 -14.83 -7.22
C PHE A 349 3.47 -13.78 -7.60
N ASP A 350 3.73 -12.84 -6.69
CA ASP A 350 4.86 -11.92 -6.81
C ASP A 350 6.20 -12.60 -6.43
N THR A 351 7.27 -11.81 -6.45
CA THR A 351 8.63 -12.25 -6.09
C THR A 351 8.77 -12.66 -4.62
N GLU A 352 7.87 -12.22 -3.75
CA GLU A 352 7.80 -12.59 -2.33
C GLU A 352 6.90 -13.81 -2.09
N GLY A 353 6.25 -14.31 -3.14
CA GLY A 353 5.37 -15.47 -3.07
C GLY A 353 3.98 -15.15 -2.52
N LYS A 354 3.57 -13.89 -2.46
CA LYS A 354 2.18 -13.48 -2.15
C LYS A 354 1.33 -13.59 -3.41
N ALA A 355 0.09 -14.04 -3.26
CA ALA A 355 -0.82 -14.14 -4.40
C ALA A 355 -1.23 -12.73 -4.85
N VAL A 356 -1.00 -12.40 -6.12
CA VAL A 356 -1.38 -11.12 -6.74
C VAL A 356 -2.55 -11.25 -7.71
N LYS A 357 -2.87 -12.49 -8.12
CA LYS A 357 -4.02 -12.78 -8.97
C LYS A 357 -4.57 -14.19 -8.70
N ARG A 358 -5.89 -14.34 -8.73
CA ARG A 358 -6.62 -15.61 -8.78
C ARG A 358 -7.53 -15.63 -10.00
N GLU A 359 -7.57 -16.75 -10.71
CA GLU A 359 -8.43 -16.96 -11.86
C GLU A 359 -9.27 -18.22 -11.68
N THR A 360 -10.53 -18.17 -12.11
CA THR A 360 -11.39 -19.33 -12.32
C THR A 360 -12.28 -19.10 -13.55
N ASN A 361 -13.17 -20.04 -13.88
CA ASN A 361 -13.97 -19.95 -15.09
C ASN A 361 -14.89 -18.72 -15.09
N GLY A 362 -14.54 -17.70 -15.89
CA GLY A 362 -15.31 -16.46 -16.05
C GLY A 362 -15.08 -15.40 -14.98
N GLU A 363 -14.18 -15.63 -14.01
CA GLU A 363 -13.87 -14.72 -12.91
C GLU A 363 -12.36 -14.52 -12.76
N THR A 364 -11.95 -13.27 -12.55
CA THR A 364 -10.58 -12.90 -12.17
C THR A 364 -10.61 -12.06 -10.92
N THR A 365 -9.75 -12.37 -9.94
CA THR A 365 -9.50 -11.51 -8.78
C THR A 365 -8.04 -11.05 -8.80
N THR A 366 -7.80 -9.75 -8.67
CA THR A 366 -6.47 -9.18 -8.44
C THR A 366 -6.32 -8.78 -6.98
N TYR A 367 -5.12 -8.96 -6.43
CA TYR A 367 -4.79 -8.62 -5.05
C TYR A 367 -3.67 -7.60 -5.05
N THR A 368 -3.75 -6.61 -4.17
CA THR A 368 -2.68 -5.66 -3.94
C THR A 368 -2.34 -5.62 -2.46
N TYR A 369 -1.06 -5.36 -2.19
CA TYR A 369 -0.51 -5.20 -0.86
C TYR A 369 0.06 -3.79 -0.73
N TYR A 370 0.29 -3.37 0.51
CA TYR A 370 1.05 -2.17 0.80
C TYR A 370 2.52 -2.37 0.49
#